data_AF-A0A821JCW9-F1
#
_entry.id   AF-A0A821JCW9-F1
#
_cell.length_a   1.000
_cell.length_b   1.000
_cell.length_c   1.000
_cell.angle_alpha   90.00
_cell.angle_beta   90.00
_cell.angle_gamma   90.00
#
_symmetry.space_group_name_H-M   'P 1'
#
loop_
_entity.id
_entity.type
_entity.pdbx_description
1 polymer ?
#
loop_
_entity_poly.entity_id
_entity_poly.type
_entity_poly.pdbx_seq_one_letter_code
_entity_poly.pdbx_strand_id
1 'polypeptide(L)'
;MFLVNVALSLRCKTAWPSNCLHNSTCKYDTKECPLSEISSNIRGGVYCLTIVNNDPNELIIGKMDCMYDQETSKTCKNQSQCIMNYTNKDKKFFHCCCDKDDCNQNFVINPTDEPPRKLDDPTNRCKDFLCKRITIILICLIFGFILILILICCIYRKKLMKSGKKINNLFGKEKQEITRLLEETEDTIGKIDFNDLKIETLLKKGKFSFIHKGMFNGQEVSIKQISNTDDINHSKQLFEHEKQIYSLKLMQHENILKYYGYSINNNDNYYIITELSQHGSLRDVLRSRLLKDENELLLICKQISNGLEYLHKDKENENIRPRIAHRDFKSDNILYLNENKLVICDFAMSIKLDQNPICPNEQQQIGTPRYMSPELLVGTIGCETDALLKCDVYALGIVFWEILSRYPYDKKDHDQKYELPFEKQLTARNLNSSNPQINEMLQIINLEKPLNRPLIELYWKNTNKKSFNEVLSTMEQCWDQTPESRITAALVALRMRQL
;
A
#
# COMPACT_ATOMS: atom_id res chain seq x y z
N MET A 1 -13.74 34.85 38.68
CA MET A 1 -14.37 33.86 39.56
C MET A 1 -14.44 32.56 38.76
N PHE A 2 -13.45 31.70 38.93
CA PHE A 2 -13.42 30.37 38.31
C PHE A 2 -14.44 29.49 39.02
N LEU A 3 -15.53 29.14 38.33
CA LEU A 3 -16.38 28.02 38.72
C LEU A 3 -16.12 26.90 37.71
N VAL A 4 -15.02 26.20 37.94
CA VAL A 4 -14.81 24.86 37.40
C VAL A 4 -15.73 23.94 38.20
N ASN A 5 -16.98 23.79 37.75
CA ASN A 5 -17.83 22.69 38.20
C ASN A 5 -17.41 21.44 37.44
N VAL A 6 -16.37 20.77 37.93
CA VAL A 6 -16.07 19.38 37.54
C VAL A 6 -16.84 18.47 38.49
N ALA A 7 -17.98 18.01 38.00
CA ALA A 7 -18.63 16.77 38.39
C ALA A 7 -19.34 16.29 37.11
N LEU A 8 -19.10 15.11 36.54
CA LEU A 8 -18.78 13.82 37.13
C LEU A 8 -17.82 13.00 36.24
N SER A 9 -17.18 12.01 36.86
CA SER A 9 -16.48 10.91 36.18
C SER A 9 -17.46 10.00 35.44
N LEU A 10 -16.97 9.29 34.43
CA LEU A 10 -17.46 7.96 34.08
C LEU A 10 -16.21 7.07 33.99
N ARG A 11 -16.05 6.12 34.92
CA ARG A 11 -14.92 5.17 34.92
C ARG A 11 -15.46 3.79 34.52
N CYS A 12 -14.83 3.12 33.54
CA CYS A 12 -15.24 1.80 33.03
C CYS A 12 -13.99 0.90 32.94
N LYS A 13 -14.02 -0.31 33.52
CA LYS A 13 -12.79 -0.98 34.01
C LYS A 13 -12.25 -2.07 33.08
N THR A 14 -10.95 -2.00 32.76
CA THR A 14 -10.24 -2.72 31.67
C THR A 14 -10.14 -4.25 31.82
N ALA A 15 -10.27 -4.99 30.71
CA ALA A 15 -9.94 -6.42 30.65
C ALA A 15 -9.36 -6.82 29.28
N TRP A 16 -8.14 -7.37 29.28
CA TRP A 16 -7.53 -8.11 28.16
C TRP A 16 -7.56 -9.61 28.51
N PRO A 17 -7.62 -10.53 27.54
CA PRO A 17 -7.69 -11.96 27.82
C PRO A 17 -6.58 -12.47 28.76
N SER A 18 -5.39 -11.85 28.71
CA SER A 18 -4.23 -12.18 29.56
C SER A 18 -4.35 -11.74 31.02
N ASN A 19 -5.33 -10.89 31.37
CA ASN A 19 -5.48 -10.26 32.69
C ASN A 19 -6.70 -10.77 33.48
N CYS A 20 -7.48 -11.68 32.90
CA CYS A 20 -8.63 -12.31 33.53
C CYS A 20 -8.21 -13.62 34.24
N LEU A 21 -8.58 -13.77 35.52
CA LEU A 21 -8.53 -15.05 36.20
C LEU A 21 -9.72 -15.92 35.75
N HIS A 22 -9.61 -17.25 35.85
CA HIS A 22 -10.63 -18.24 35.43
C HIS A 22 -12.06 -18.03 36.00
N ASN A 23 -12.24 -17.11 36.95
CA ASN A 23 -13.51 -16.77 37.58
C ASN A 23 -14.07 -15.39 37.16
N SER A 24 -13.63 -14.84 36.03
CA SER A 24 -14.05 -13.50 35.53
C SER A 24 -13.64 -12.32 36.41
N THR A 25 -12.70 -12.50 37.36
CA THR A 25 -12.15 -11.37 38.13
C THR A 25 -10.86 -10.85 37.49
N CYS A 26 -10.80 -9.53 37.28
CA CYS A 26 -9.69 -8.84 36.60
C CYS A 26 -8.66 -8.31 37.60
N LYS A 27 -7.36 -8.45 37.25
CA LYS A 27 -6.25 -7.77 37.96
C LYS A 27 -6.19 -6.31 37.47
N TYR A 28 -6.22 -5.36 38.40
CA TYR A 28 -6.66 -3.96 38.22
C TYR A 28 -5.94 -3.11 37.17
N ASP A 29 -6.73 -2.29 36.43
CA ASP A 29 -6.57 -0.83 36.27
C ASP A 29 -7.91 -0.21 35.77
N THR A 30 -8.32 0.95 36.31
CA THR A 30 -9.57 1.68 35.94
C THR A 30 -9.19 2.91 35.10
N LYS A 31 -9.77 3.09 33.90
CA LYS A 31 -9.53 4.29 33.09
C LYS A 31 -10.66 5.31 33.27
N GLU A 32 -10.31 6.58 33.50
CA GLU A 32 -11.25 7.71 33.41
C GLU A 32 -11.52 8.05 31.95
N CYS A 33 -12.77 8.38 31.62
CA CYS A 33 -13.15 8.77 30.27
C CYS A 33 -13.21 10.31 30.17
N PRO A 34 -12.15 10.98 29.68
CA PRO A 34 -12.08 12.42 29.64
C PRO A 34 -13.04 12.99 28.57
N LEU A 35 -13.84 13.98 28.95
CA LEU A 35 -14.66 14.75 28.01
C LEU A 35 -13.84 15.75 27.18
N SER A 36 -12.55 15.97 27.50
CA SER A 36 -11.70 16.97 26.85
C SER A 36 -11.20 16.60 25.45
N GLU A 37 -11.33 15.33 25.02
CA GLU A 37 -10.97 14.87 23.68
C GLU A 37 -12.17 14.85 22.70
N ILE A 38 -13.36 15.20 23.18
CA ILE A 38 -14.58 15.22 22.38
C ILE A 38 -14.69 16.59 21.71
N SER A 39 -14.46 16.62 20.40
CA SER A 39 -14.78 17.77 19.54
C SER A 39 -16.18 18.30 19.88
N SER A 40 -16.31 19.63 19.99
CA SER A 40 -17.55 20.38 20.25
C SER A 40 -18.70 20.09 19.26
N ASN A 41 -18.47 19.28 18.23
CA ASN A 41 -19.46 18.85 17.24
C ASN A 41 -20.13 17.50 17.53
N ILE A 42 -19.80 16.78 18.60
CA ILE A 42 -20.43 15.49 18.95
C ILE A 42 -21.55 15.71 19.99
N ARG A 43 -22.82 15.72 19.54
CA ARG A 43 -24.01 15.81 20.42
C ARG A 43 -24.41 14.44 21.04
N GLY A 44 -23.44 13.61 21.44
CA GLY A 44 -23.65 12.25 21.97
C GLY A 44 -23.30 12.12 23.47
N GLY A 45 -23.82 11.10 24.14
CA GLY A 45 -23.48 10.77 25.54
C GLY A 45 -22.27 9.82 25.65
N VAL A 46 -21.70 9.70 26.86
CA VAL A 46 -20.63 8.74 27.18
C VAL A 46 -21.24 7.53 27.88
N TYR A 47 -20.87 6.31 27.47
CA TYR A 47 -21.42 5.07 28.01
C TYR A 47 -20.32 4.05 28.31
N CYS A 48 -20.48 3.23 29.35
CA CYS A 48 -19.64 2.05 29.57
C CYS A 48 -20.05 0.91 28.62
N LEU A 49 -19.08 0.15 28.15
CA LEU A 49 -19.21 -0.96 27.20
C LEU A 49 -18.54 -2.23 27.74
N THR A 50 -19.14 -3.39 27.46
CA THR A 50 -18.51 -4.72 27.61
C THR A 50 -18.67 -5.53 26.34
N ILE A 51 -17.60 -6.16 25.85
CA ILE A 51 -17.59 -7.09 24.71
C ILE A 51 -17.17 -8.49 25.17
N VAL A 52 -17.94 -9.50 24.77
CA VAL A 52 -17.72 -10.91 25.12
C VAL A 52 -17.59 -11.75 23.84
N ASN A 53 -16.59 -12.63 23.79
CA ASN A 53 -16.41 -13.60 22.71
C ASN A 53 -17.31 -14.83 22.95
N ASN A 54 -17.98 -15.29 21.90
CA ASN A 54 -18.89 -16.43 21.93
C ASN A 54 -18.13 -17.74 21.66
N ASP A 55 -17.28 -18.16 22.59
CA ASP A 55 -16.66 -19.49 22.56
C ASP A 55 -17.61 -20.50 23.24
N PRO A 56 -17.98 -21.63 22.59
CA PRO A 56 -18.95 -22.58 23.11
C PRO A 56 -18.57 -23.27 24.43
N ASN A 57 -17.28 -23.21 24.84
CA ASN A 57 -16.80 -23.88 26.05
C ASN A 57 -16.50 -22.93 27.22
N GLU A 58 -16.26 -21.64 26.98
CA GLU A 58 -15.91 -20.66 28.02
C GLU A 58 -16.29 -19.23 27.58
N LEU A 59 -16.95 -18.46 28.44
CA LEU A 59 -17.26 -17.05 28.15
C LEU A 59 -16.02 -16.19 28.40
N ILE A 60 -15.36 -15.75 27.33
CA ILE A 60 -14.14 -14.92 27.43
C ILE A 60 -14.53 -13.45 27.25
N ILE A 61 -14.33 -12.65 28.31
CA ILE A 61 -14.46 -11.19 28.25
C ILE A 61 -13.31 -10.65 27.39
N GLY A 62 -13.65 -10.02 26.27
CA GLY A 62 -12.66 -9.52 25.31
C GLY A 62 -12.19 -8.10 25.61
N LYS A 63 -13.12 -7.20 25.97
CA LYS A 63 -12.83 -5.79 26.25
C LYS A 63 -13.92 -5.12 27.09
N MET A 64 -13.52 -4.26 28.02
CA MET A 64 -14.38 -3.32 28.75
C MET A 64 -13.82 -1.91 28.58
N ASP A 65 -14.62 -0.95 28.13
CA ASP A 65 -14.17 0.40 27.76
C ASP A 65 -15.32 1.43 27.78
N CYS A 66 -15.03 2.69 27.50
CA CYS A 66 -16.03 3.72 27.18
C CYS A 66 -16.31 3.80 25.67
N MET A 67 -17.56 4.15 25.31
CA MET A 67 -17.96 4.46 23.94
C MET A 67 -18.62 5.83 23.80
N TYR A 68 -18.55 6.39 22.59
CA TYR A 68 -19.21 7.64 22.19
C TYR A 68 -20.01 7.37 20.90
N ASP A 69 -21.34 7.49 20.95
CA ASP A 69 -22.18 7.25 19.76
C ASP A 69 -23.52 8.01 19.82
N GLN A 70 -24.00 8.45 18.66
CA GLN A 70 -25.31 9.11 18.46
C GLN A 70 -26.44 8.09 18.22
N GLU A 71 -26.16 6.93 17.61
CA GLU A 71 -27.22 5.96 17.22
C GLU A 71 -27.56 4.95 18.34
N THR A 72 -26.56 4.40 19.06
CA THR A 72 -26.81 3.51 20.22
C THR A 72 -27.33 4.23 21.47
N SER A 73 -27.38 5.56 21.45
CA SER A 73 -27.90 6.44 22.51
C SER A 73 -29.32 6.08 22.99
N LYS A 74 -30.19 5.48 22.15
CA LYS A 74 -31.56 5.18 22.56
C LYS A 74 -31.70 3.94 23.44
N THR A 75 -30.79 2.97 23.31
CA THR A 75 -30.87 1.69 24.05
C THR A 75 -30.07 1.70 25.34
N CYS A 76 -28.96 2.43 25.41
CA CYS A 76 -28.06 2.45 26.58
C CYS A 76 -28.44 3.50 27.64
N LYS A 77 -29.32 4.45 27.28
CA LYS A 77 -29.70 5.58 28.14
C LYS A 77 -30.65 5.13 29.27
N ASN A 78 -30.39 5.59 30.48
CA ASN A 78 -31.04 5.18 31.73
C ASN A 78 -30.82 3.71 32.13
N GLN A 79 -29.78 3.05 31.61
CA GLN A 79 -29.42 1.70 32.05
C GLN A 79 -28.34 1.77 33.13
N SER A 80 -28.66 1.30 34.33
CA SER A 80 -27.73 1.27 35.47
C SER A 80 -26.83 0.03 35.50
N GLN A 81 -27.10 -0.96 34.64
CA GLN A 81 -26.35 -2.23 34.58
C GLN A 81 -26.21 -2.70 33.12
N CYS A 82 -25.09 -3.34 32.81
CA CYS A 82 -24.81 -3.93 31.49
C CYS A 82 -25.52 -5.30 31.37
N ILE A 83 -26.70 -5.32 30.75
CA ILE A 83 -27.49 -6.54 30.58
C ILE A 83 -27.43 -7.00 29.12
N MET A 84 -26.98 -8.24 28.90
CA MET A 84 -26.85 -8.83 27.57
C MET A 84 -28.04 -9.78 27.31
N ASN A 85 -28.82 -9.46 26.27
CA ASN A 85 -29.93 -10.31 25.81
C ASN A 85 -29.44 -11.25 24.70
N TYR A 86 -29.33 -12.54 25.02
CA TYR A 86 -28.81 -13.56 24.12
C TYR A 86 -29.88 -13.99 23.09
N THR A 87 -30.04 -13.23 22.01
CA THR A 87 -31.11 -13.46 21.02
C THR A 87 -30.64 -14.09 19.70
N ASN A 88 -29.32 -14.14 19.43
CA ASN A 88 -28.83 -14.57 18.12
C ASN A 88 -27.49 -15.34 18.22
N LYS A 89 -27.54 -16.67 17.99
CA LYS A 89 -26.41 -17.60 18.18
C LYS A 89 -25.28 -17.48 17.14
N ASP A 90 -25.53 -16.79 16.03
CA ASP A 90 -24.59 -16.73 14.88
C ASP A 90 -23.53 -15.62 14.98
N LYS A 91 -23.57 -14.77 16.01
CA LYS A 91 -22.56 -13.72 16.23
C LYS A 91 -21.37 -14.25 17.03
N LYS A 92 -20.16 -13.99 16.54
CA LYS A 92 -18.89 -14.32 17.22
C LYS A 92 -18.61 -13.43 18.45
N PHE A 93 -19.13 -12.20 18.46
CA PHE A 93 -18.94 -11.26 19.57
C PHE A 93 -20.27 -10.59 19.94
N PHE A 94 -20.50 -10.41 21.23
CA PHE A 94 -21.66 -9.71 21.78
C PHE A 94 -21.23 -8.49 22.59
N HIS A 95 -22.12 -7.52 22.75
CA HIS A 95 -21.88 -6.34 23.57
C HIS A 95 -23.10 -5.88 24.36
N CYS A 96 -22.87 -5.26 25.52
CA CYS A 96 -23.87 -4.51 26.30
C CYS A 96 -23.30 -3.13 26.69
N CYS A 97 -24.18 -2.20 27.09
CA CYS A 97 -23.83 -0.82 27.43
C CYS A 97 -24.66 -0.29 28.62
N CYS A 98 -24.17 0.73 29.32
CA CYS A 98 -24.87 1.40 30.44
C CYS A 98 -24.30 2.81 30.72
N ASP A 99 -25.03 3.66 31.47
CA ASP A 99 -24.75 5.11 31.62
C ASP A 99 -24.35 5.57 33.04
N LYS A 100 -23.91 4.63 33.90
CA LYS A 100 -23.44 4.89 35.26
C LYS A 100 -21.97 4.48 35.45
N ASP A 101 -21.28 5.07 36.40
CA ASP A 101 -19.89 4.75 36.72
C ASP A 101 -19.75 3.27 37.11
N ASP A 102 -18.74 2.59 36.54
CA ASP A 102 -18.41 1.18 36.77
C ASP A 102 -19.61 0.20 36.59
N CYS A 103 -20.68 0.59 35.88
CA CYS A 103 -21.86 -0.24 35.68
C CYS A 103 -21.61 -1.51 34.85
N ASN A 104 -20.47 -1.56 34.17
CA ASN A 104 -19.99 -2.71 33.43
C ASN A 104 -19.12 -3.67 34.26
N GLN A 105 -18.90 -3.39 35.55
CA GLN A 105 -18.13 -4.25 36.46
C GLN A 105 -18.81 -5.60 36.69
N ASN A 106 -20.14 -5.64 36.76
CA ASN A 106 -20.94 -6.86 36.87
C ASN A 106 -21.94 -6.86 35.71
N PHE A 107 -21.71 -7.70 34.70
CA PHE A 107 -22.65 -7.88 33.60
C PHE A 107 -23.55 -9.10 33.84
N VAL A 108 -24.80 -9.01 33.40
CA VAL A 108 -25.80 -10.07 33.57
C VAL A 108 -26.17 -10.65 32.22
N ILE A 109 -26.12 -11.97 32.09
CA ILE A 109 -26.66 -12.70 30.95
C ILE A 109 -28.05 -13.18 31.36
N ASN A 110 -29.09 -12.56 30.82
CA ASN A 110 -30.45 -13.07 30.98
C ASN A 110 -30.76 -14.03 29.83
N PRO A 111 -30.87 -15.36 30.08
CA PRO A 111 -31.64 -16.20 29.18
C PRO A 111 -33.08 -15.71 29.26
N THR A 112 -33.64 -15.21 28.17
CA THR A 112 -35.04 -14.77 28.18
C THR A 112 -35.95 -15.97 28.41
N ASP A 113 -36.62 -16.00 29.56
CA ASP A 113 -37.74 -16.90 29.84
C ASP A 113 -38.92 -16.59 28.91
N GLU A 114 -39.57 -17.64 28.40
CA GLU A 114 -40.86 -17.53 27.71
C GLU A 114 -41.93 -16.90 28.65
N PRO A 115 -42.83 -16.04 28.14
CA PRO A 115 -43.79 -15.35 28.99
C PRO A 115 -44.85 -16.30 29.58
N PRO A 116 -45.42 -15.97 30.76
CA PRO A 116 -46.32 -16.85 31.49
C PRO A 116 -47.70 -16.95 30.85
N ARG A 117 -48.26 -18.17 30.86
CA ARG A 117 -49.57 -18.53 30.32
C ARG A 117 -50.68 -17.94 31.21
N LYS A 118 -51.50 -17.02 30.68
CA LYS A 118 -52.75 -16.59 31.33
C LYS A 118 -53.77 -17.75 31.33
N LEU A 119 -54.45 -17.95 32.45
CA LEU A 119 -55.57 -18.88 32.59
C LEU A 119 -56.83 -18.23 32.01
N ASP A 120 -57.49 -18.92 31.05
CA ASP A 120 -58.78 -18.51 30.51
C ASP A 120 -59.90 -19.52 30.79
N ASP A 121 -61.06 -18.91 31.03
CA ASP A 121 -62.41 -19.36 31.36
C ASP A 121 -62.99 -20.48 30.44
N PRO A 122 -63.73 -21.49 30.96
CA PRO A 122 -64.14 -22.68 30.20
C PRO A 122 -65.22 -22.48 29.12
N THR A 123 -65.78 -21.29 28.94
CA THR A 123 -67.03 -21.12 28.16
C THR A 123 -66.88 -21.02 26.63
N ASN A 124 -65.67 -20.88 26.08
CA ASN A 124 -65.44 -20.70 24.62
C ASN A 124 -64.95 -21.94 23.83
N ARG A 125 -64.85 -23.13 24.44
CA ARG A 125 -64.16 -24.29 23.82
C ARG A 125 -64.80 -24.88 22.54
N CYS A 126 -66.04 -24.56 22.19
CA CYS A 126 -66.73 -25.28 21.11
C CYS A 126 -66.53 -24.68 19.70
N LYS A 127 -66.25 -23.36 19.56
CA LYS A 127 -66.06 -22.73 18.22
C LYS A 127 -64.60 -22.70 17.74
N ASP A 128 -63.65 -22.93 18.64
CA ASP A 128 -62.23 -22.62 18.41
C ASP A 128 -61.44 -23.75 17.73
N PHE A 129 -61.89 -25.00 17.86
CA PHE A 129 -61.21 -26.18 17.29
C PHE A 129 -61.36 -26.30 15.77
N LEU A 130 -62.50 -25.92 15.20
CA LEU A 130 -62.72 -25.97 13.75
C LEU A 130 -61.94 -24.87 13.02
N CYS A 131 -61.96 -23.64 13.53
CA CYS A 131 -61.22 -22.52 12.95
C CYS A 131 -59.70 -22.75 12.99
N LYS A 132 -59.14 -23.24 14.10
CA LYS A 132 -57.69 -23.49 14.22
C LYS A 132 -57.17 -24.54 13.22
N ARG A 133 -57.95 -25.58 12.92
CA ARG A 133 -57.56 -26.60 11.92
C ARG A 133 -57.53 -26.03 10.50
N ILE A 134 -58.50 -25.21 10.14
CA ILE A 134 -58.55 -24.55 8.82
C ILE A 134 -57.40 -23.56 8.68
N THR A 135 -57.08 -22.79 9.71
CA THR A 135 -55.96 -21.84 9.68
C THR A 135 -54.61 -22.53 9.52
N ILE A 136 -54.40 -23.67 10.19
CA ILE A 136 -53.15 -24.46 10.05
C ILE A 136 -52.99 -24.99 8.62
N ILE A 137 -54.06 -25.51 8.01
CA ILE A 137 -54.02 -26.02 6.63
C ILE A 137 -53.67 -24.89 5.64
N LEU A 138 -54.25 -23.70 5.81
CA LEU A 138 -53.96 -22.54 4.97
C LEU A 138 -52.50 -22.07 5.11
N ILE A 139 -51.95 -22.06 6.33
CA ILE A 139 -50.55 -21.71 6.58
C ILE A 139 -49.62 -22.73 5.90
N CYS A 140 -49.91 -24.03 6.00
CA CYS A 140 -49.12 -25.08 5.35
C CYS A 140 -49.13 -24.95 3.82
N LEU A 141 -50.27 -24.60 3.21
CA LEU A 141 -50.37 -24.38 1.76
C LEU A 141 -49.58 -23.16 1.30
N ILE A 142 -49.64 -22.06 2.05
CA ILE A 142 -48.86 -20.83 1.76
C ILE A 142 -47.36 -21.13 1.88
N PHE A 143 -46.94 -21.86 2.92
CA PHE A 143 -45.55 -22.23 3.11
C PHE A 143 -45.04 -23.14 2.00
N GLY A 144 -45.85 -24.12 1.57
CA GLY A 144 -45.55 -24.99 0.43
C GLY A 144 -45.39 -24.20 -0.88
N PHE A 145 -46.26 -23.22 -1.13
CA PHE A 145 -46.17 -22.36 -2.31
C PHE A 145 -44.91 -21.49 -2.32
N ILE A 146 -44.53 -20.92 -1.16
CA ILE A 146 -43.29 -20.13 -1.02
C ILE A 146 -42.06 -20.99 -1.31
N LEU A 147 -42.01 -22.22 -0.81
CA LEU A 147 -40.89 -23.14 -1.08
C LEU A 147 -40.77 -23.46 -2.58
N ILE A 148 -41.88 -23.64 -3.28
CA ILE A 148 -41.89 -23.86 -4.73
C ILE A 148 -41.36 -22.63 -5.47
N LEU A 149 -41.77 -21.42 -5.09
CA LEU A 149 -41.26 -20.18 -5.70
C LEU A 149 -39.75 -19.99 -5.47
N ILE A 150 -39.26 -20.31 -4.27
CA ILE A 150 -37.82 -20.29 -3.97
C ILE A 150 -37.08 -21.29 -4.86
N LEU A 151 -37.63 -22.49 -5.04
CA LEU A 151 -37.01 -23.53 -5.87
C LEU A 151 -36.94 -23.10 -7.34
N ILE A 152 -38.02 -22.52 -7.89
CA ILE A 152 -38.06 -21.97 -9.25
C ILE A 152 -37.05 -20.83 -9.40
N CYS A 153 -36.98 -19.91 -8.43
CA CYS A 153 -36.03 -18.80 -8.43
C CYS A 153 -34.56 -19.29 -8.39
N CYS A 154 -34.28 -20.31 -7.57
CA CYS A 154 -32.97 -20.97 -7.50
C CYS A 154 -32.58 -21.64 -8.83
N ILE A 155 -33.52 -22.32 -9.49
CA ILE A 155 -33.30 -22.94 -10.81
C ILE A 155 -33.03 -21.86 -11.87
N TYR A 156 -33.82 -20.77 -11.86
CA TYR A 156 -33.66 -19.66 -12.80
C TYR A 156 -32.30 -18.94 -12.62
N ARG A 157 -31.90 -18.66 -11.37
CA ARG A 157 -30.58 -18.10 -11.05
C ARG A 157 -29.43 -19.02 -11.50
N LYS A 158 -29.55 -20.34 -11.28
CA LYS A 158 -28.55 -21.31 -11.77
C LYS A 158 -28.44 -21.30 -13.30
N LYS A 159 -29.55 -21.11 -14.02
CA LYS A 159 -29.57 -21.03 -15.49
C LYS A 159 -28.93 -19.74 -16.00
N LEU A 160 -29.23 -18.59 -15.38
CA LEU A 160 -28.59 -17.30 -15.68
C LEU A 160 -27.08 -17.33 -15.42
N MET A 161 -26.65 -17.89 -14.28
CA MET A 161 -25.22 -18.02 -13.93
C MET A 161 -24.45 -18.91 -14.92
N LYS A 162 -25.05 -20.01 -15.40
CA LYS A 162 -24.43 -20.89 -16.41
C LYS A 162 -24.31 -20.20 -17.77
N SER A 163 -25.31 -19.40 -18.16
CA SER A 163 -25.28 -18.66 -19.44
C SER A 163 -24.26 -17.51 -19.41
N GLY A 164 -24.18 -16.76 -18.30
CA GLY A 164 -23.18 -15.72 -18.10
C GLY A 164 -21.74 -16.24 -18.07
N LYS A 165 -21.49 -17.39 -17.40
CA LYS A 165 -20.18 -18.05 -17.44
C LYS A 165 -19.76 -18.49 -18.84
N LYS A 166 -20.69 -18.96 -19.67
CA LYS A 166 -20.38 -19.39 -21.04
C LYS A 166 -20.01 -18.20 -21.93
N ILE A 167 -20.75 -17.10 -21.83
CA ILE A 167 -20.48 -15.86 -22.56
C ILE A 167 -19.14 -15.26 -22.13
N ASN A 168 -18.87 -15.14 -20.82
CA ASN A 168 -17.59 -14.66 -20.31
C ASN A 168 -16.41 -15.55 -20.71
N ASN A 169 -16.60 -16.86 -20.79
CA ASN A 169 -15.57 -17.79 -21.27
C ASN A 169 -15.33 -17.67 -22.78
N LEU A 170 -16.35 -17.35 -23.60
CA LEU A 170 -16.17 -17.09 -25.03
C LEU A 170 -15.43 -15.77 -25.26
N PHE A 171 -15.89 -14.68 -24.64
CA PHE A 171 -15.22 -13.38 -24.72
C PHE A 171 -13.80 -13.41 -24.14
N GLY A 172 -13.57 -14.18 -23.08
CA GLY A 172 -12.23 -14.38 -22.51
C GLY A 172 -11.26 -15.11 -23.44
N LYS A 173 -11.76 -16.07 -24.23
CA LYS A 173 -10.96 -16.80 -25.22
C LYS A 173 -10.64 -15.95 -26.45
N GLU A 174 -11.62 -15.26 -27.02
CA GLU A 174 -11.38 -14.32 -28.13
C GLU A 174 -10.45 -13.18 -27.73
N LYS A 175 -10.61 -12.62 -26.52
CA LYS A 175 -9.69 -11.60 -25.99
C LYS A 175 -8.26 -12.14 -25.86
N GLN A 176 -8.07 -13.36 -25.35
CA GLN A 176 -6.74 -13.98 -25.27
C GLN A 176 -6.11 -14.24 -26.64
N GLU A 177 -6.91 -14.63 -27.63
CA GLU A 177 -6.43 -14.93 -28.99
C GLU A 177 -6.04 -13.64 -29.74
N ILE A 178 -6.85 -12.59 -29.63
CA ILE A 178 -6.51 -11.26 -30.17
C ILE A 178 -5.29 -10.68 -29.44
N THR A 179 -5.18 -10.83 -28.12
CA THR A 179 -3.99 -10.41 -27.36
C THR A 179 -2.74 -11.15 -27.81
N ARG A 180 -2.79 -12.47 -28.03
CA ARG A 180 -1.64 -13.24 -28.54
C ARG A 180 -1.21 -12.80 -29.94
N LEU A 181 -2.17 -12.59 -30.85
CA LEU A 181 -1.87 -12.14 -32.21
C LEU A 181 -1.29 -10.72 -32.21
N LEU A 182 -1.74 -9.85 -31.29
CA LEU A 182 -1.14 -8.53 -31.09
C LEU A 182 0.27 -8.63 -30.47
N GLU A 183 0.47 -9.51 -29.49
CA GLU A 183 1.77 -9.80 -28.87
C GLU A 183 2.78 -10.33 -29.91
N GLU A 184 2.38 -11.22 -30.81
CA GLU A 184 3.23 -11.73 -31.90
C GLU A 184 3.64 -10.63 -32.90
N THR A 185 2.75 -9.66 -33.18
CA THR A 185 3.10 -8.51 -34.02
C THR A 185 3.95 -7.47 -33.29
N GLU A 186 3.73 -7.24 -31.99
CA GLU A 186 4.56 -6.38 -31.16
C GLU A 186 5.96 -6.97 -30.93
N ASP A 187 6.10 -8.30 -30.92
CA ASP A 187 7.37 -8.98 -30.68
C ASP A 187 8.42 -8.60 -31.74
N THR A 188 8.04 -8.25 -32.96
CA THR A 188 8.99 -7.79 -34.00
C THR A 188 9.35 -6.30 -33.92
N ILE A 189 8.57 -5.49 -33.20
CA ILE A 189 8.79 -4.04 -33.12
C ILE A 189 10.02 -3.76 -32.23
N GLY A 190 11.04 -3.14 -32.82
CA GLY A 190 12.28 -2.80 -32.12
C GLY A 190 13.28 -3.94 -31.99
N LYS A 191 13.08 -5.08 -32.66
CA LYS A 191 14.12 -6.12 -32.76
C LYS A 191 15.23 -5.66 -33.71
N ILE A 192 16.45 -5.65 -33.22
CA ILE A 192 17.68 -5.30 -33.93
C ILE A 192 18.41 -6.62 -34.27
N ASP A 193 18.95 -6.73 -35.50
CA ASP A 193 19.84 -7.83 -35.83
C ASP A 193 21.12 -7.69 -35.00
N PHE A 194 21.51 -8.75 -34.30
CA PHE A 194 22.73 -8.75 -33.49
C PHE A 194 23.98 -8.36 -34.30
N ASN A 195 24.00 -8.66 -35.60
CA ASN A 195 25.11 -8.32 -36.49
C ASN A 195 25.24 -6.80 -36.75
N ASP A 196 24.17 -6.02 -36.52
CA ASP A 196 24.19 -4.56 -36.62
C ASP A 196 24.75 -3.90 -35.35
N LEU A 197 25.00 -4.68 -34.30
CA LEU A 197 25.55 -4.22 -33.03
C LEU A 197 27.06 -4.48 -32.97
N LYS A 198 27.81 -3.42 -32.69
CA LYS A 198 29.22 -3.53 -32.34
C LYS A 198 29.38 -3.33 -30.85
N ILE A 199 29.61 -4.41 -30.11
CA ILE A 199 29.93 -4.35 -28.68
C ILE A 199 31.40 -3.97 -28.51
N GLU A 200 31.66 -2.93 -27.73
CA GLU A 200 33.01 -2.40 -27.52
C GLU A 200 33.47 -2.65 -26.08
N THR A 201 33.46 -1.62 -25.23
CA THR A 201 34.03 -1.68 -23.88
C THR A 201 32.98 -2.01 -22.82
N LEU A 202 33.33 -2.86 -21.84
CA LEU A 202 32.51 -3.07 -20.65
C LEU A 202 32.58 -1.81 -19.76
N LEU A 203 31.43 -1.18 -19.53
CA LEU A 203 31.30 0.01 -18.67
C LEU A 203 30.98 -0.35 -17.22
N LYS A 204 30.04 -1.29 -17.02
CA LYS A 204 29.57 -1.67 -15.68
C LYS A 204 29.21 -3.15 -15.63
N LYS A 205 29.66 -3.84 -14.58
CA LYS A 205 29.22 -5.19 -14.24
C LYS A 205 28.19 -5.09 -13.10
N GLY A 206 26.94 -5.37 -13.40
CA GLY A 206 25.86 -5.50 -12.42
C GLY A 206 25.70 -6.94 -11.93
N LYS A 207 24.76 -7.15 -11.01
CA LYS A 207 24.39 -8.49 -10.53
C LYS A 207 23.72 -9.33 -11.63
N PHE A 208 22.82 -8.71 -12.39
CA PHE A 208 21.97 -9.38 -13.38
C PHE A 208 22.30 -9.01 -14.82
N SER A 209 23.24 -8.10 -15.05
CA SER A 209 23.57 -7.62 -16.40
C SER A 209 24.97 -7.03 -16.49
N PHE A 210 25.47 -6.94 -17.72
CA PHE A 210 26.68 -6.26 -18.12
C PHE A 210 26.30 -5.10 -19.03
N ILE A 211 26.79 -3.90 -18.72
CA ILE A 211 26.56 -2.71 -19.54
C ILE A 211 27.81 -2.45 -20.35
N HIS A 212 27.66 -2.48 -21.67
CA HIS A 212 28.72 -2.20 -22.62
C HIS A 212 28.47 -0.88 -23.33
N LYS A 213 29.54 -0.17 -23.66
CA LYS A 213 29.52 0.81 -24.74
C LYS A 213 29.52 0.03 -26.07
N GLY A 214 28.78 0.53 -27.05
CA GLY A 214 28.80 -0.03 -28.39
C GLY A 214 28.37 0.96 -29.46
N MET A 215 28.24 0.45 -30.67
CA MET A 215 27.77 1.18 -31.84
C MET A 215 26.56 0.50 -32.45
N PHE A 216 25.56 1.28 -32.84
CA PHE A 216 24.40 0.84 -33.62
C PHE A 216 24.07 1.92 -34.66
N ASN A 217 24.01 1.55 -35.95
CA ASN A 217 23.77 2.48 -37.06
C ASN A 217 24.67 3.73 -37.05
N GLY A 218 25.95 3.56 -36.68
CA GLY A 218 26.93 4.65 -36.59
C GLY A 218 26.75 5.60 -35.40
N GLN A 219 25.84 5.30 -34.48
CA GLN A 219 25.62 6.04 -33.23
C GLN A 219 26.13 5.25 -32.02
N GLU A 220 26.81 5.94 -31.09
CA GLU A 220 27.20 5.36 -29.81
C GLU A 220 25.97 5.04 -28.95
N VAL A 221 25.94 3.83 -28.41
CA VAL A 221 24.83 3.29 -27.62
C VAL A 221 25.31 2.58 -26.37
N SER A 222 24.42 2.46 -25.40
CA SER A 222 24.56 1.54 -24.26
C SER A 222 23.92 0.21 -24.62
N ILE A 223 24.65 -0.89 -24.44
CA ILE A 223 24.20 -2.26 -24.70
C ILE A 223 24.18 -3.00 -23.36
N LYS A 224 22.99 -3.21 -22.81
CA LYS A 224 22.76 -4.01 -21.59
C LYS A 224 22.60 -5.47 -22.00
N GLN A 225 23.62 -6.29 -21.75
CA GLN A 225 23.56 -7.73 -21.87
C GLN A 225 23.04 -8.33 -20.56
N ILE A 226 21.98 -9.13 -20.62
CA ILE A 226 21.45 -9.82 -19.45
C ILE A 226 22.34 -11.03 -19.12
N SER A 227 22.67 -11.21 -17.84
CA SER A 227 23.52 -12.31 -17.38
C SER A 227 22.74 -13.63 -17.37
N ASN A 228 23.34 -14.71 -17.88
CA ASN A 228 22.74 -16.05 -17.92
C ASN A 228 23.27 -16.98 -16.80
N THR A 229 23.89 -16.43 -15.74
CA THR A 229 24.76 -17.22 -14.83
C THR A 229 24.05 -18.01 -13.73
N ASP A 230 22.84 -17.61 -13.31
CA ASP A 230 22.24 -18.14 -12.07
C ASP A 230 20.89 -18.84 -12.33
N ASP A 231 19.97 -18.18 -13.03
CA ASP A 231 18.68 -18.73 -13.43
C ASP A 231 18.27 -18.15 -14.79
N ILE A 232 18.41 -18.97 -15.84
CA ILE A 232 18.11 -18.58 -17.23
C ILE A 232 16.65 -18.14 -17.37
N ASN A 233 15.72 -18.79 -16.66
CA ASN A 233 14.30 -18.44 -16.74
C ASN A 233 14.04 -17.08 -16.11
N HIS A 234 14.66 -16.80 -14.97
CA HIS A 234 14.57 -15.49 -14.33
C HIS A 234 15.18 -14.39 -15.21
N SER A 235 16.38 -14.60 -15.77
CA SER A 235 17.03 -13.66 -16.67
C SER A 235 16.18 -13.35 -17.91
N LYS A 236 15.57 -14.38 -18.50
CA LYS A 236 14.63 -14.21 -19.62
C LYS A 236 13.39 -13.42 -19.21
N GLN A 237 12.83 -13.67 -18.03
CA GLN A 237 11.68 -12.91 -17.52
C GLN A 237 12.02 -11.42 -17.32
N LEU A 238 13.19 -11.11 -16.76
CA LEU A 238 13.64 -9.71 -16.60
C LEU A 238 13.80 -9.01 -17.94
N PHE A 239 14.39 -9.71 -18.90
CA PHE A 239 14.52 -9.20 -20.27
C PHE A 239 13.16 -8.92 -20.91
N GLU A 240 12.24 -9.89 -20.88
CA GLU A 240 10.92 -9.73 -21.50
C GLU A 240 10.11 -8.62 -20.82
N HIS A 241 10.16 -8.51 -19.48
CA HIS A 241 9.51 -7.42 -18.77
C HIS A 241 10.09 -6.05 -19.17
N GLU A 242 11.42 -5.89 -19.15
CA GLU A 242 12.06 -4.63 -19.50
C GLU A 242 11.74 -4.22 -20.94
N LYS A 243 11.85 -5.17 -21.87
CA LYS A 243 11.48 -5.01 -23.29
C LYS A 243 10.02 -4.60 -23.43
N GLN A 244 9.09 -5.27 -22.76
CA GLN A 244 7.65 -4.97 -22.83
C GLN A 244 7.29 -3.60 -22.28
N ILE A 245 8.01 -3.10 -21.26
CA ILE A 245 7.79 -1.76 -20.71
C ILE A 245 8.32 -0.70 -21.68
N TYR A 246 9.54 -0.86 -22.19
CA TYR A 246 10.10 0.10 -23.16
C TYR A 246 9.31 0.15 -24.48
N SER A 247 8.75 -0.97 -24.91
CA SER A 247 8.04 -1.08 -26.19
C SER A 247 6.59 -0.55 -26.14
N LEU A 248 6.11 -0.13 -24.96
CA LEU A 248 4.80 0.51 -24.84
C LEU A 248 4.73 1.77 -25.72
N LYS A 249 3.58 1.96 -26.35
CA LYS A 249 3.28 3.20 -27.08
C LYS A 249 3.40 4.40 -26.13
N LEU A 250 3.97 5.48 -26.65
CA LEU A 250 4.21 6.70 -25.89
C LEU A 250 5.06 6.46 -24.63
N MET A 251 6.10 5.60 -24.69
CA MET A 251 7.19 5.55 -23.69
C MET A 251 8.39 6.40 -24.11
N GLN A 252 8.12 7.67 -24.44
CA GLN A 252 9.13 8.64 -24.83
C GLN A 252 8.89 9.96 -24.09
N HIS A 253 9.89 10.38 -23.32
CA HIS A 253 9.86 11.60 -22.52
C HIS A 253 11.29 12.10 -22.31
N GLU A 254 11.47 13.41 -22.10
CA GLU A 254 12.80 14.02 -21.94
C GLU A 254 13.60 13.46 -20.76
N ASN A 255 12.90 12.98 -19.73
CA ASN A 255 13.49 12.40 -18.50
C ASN A 255 13.31 10.88 -18.38
N ILE A 256 13.05 10.18 -19.50
CA ILE A 256 13.04 8.71 -19.57
C ILE A 256 14.11 8.28 -20.57
N LEU A 257 14.90 7.26 -20.23
CA LEU A 257 16.02 6.84 -21.06
C LEU A 257 15.50 6.39 -22.43
N LYS A 258 16.10 6.94 -23.50
CA LYS A 258 15.70 6.61 -24.86
C LYS A 258 16.10 5.16 -25.17
N TYR A 259 15.10 4.40 -25.60
CA TYR A 259 15.22 3.02 -26.05
C TYR A 259 15.32 2.96 -27.57
N TYR A 260 16.29 2.20 -28.08
CA TYR A 260 16.47 1.97 -29.51
C TYR A 260 15.89 0.64 -29.96
N GLY A 261 15.89 -0.35 -29.09
CA GLY A 261 15.44 -1.69 -29.41
C GLY A 261 16.10 -2.75 -28.55
N TYR A 262 15.88 -3.98 -28.92
CA TYR A 262 16.45 -5.15 -28.27
C TYR A 262 17.07 -6.07 -29.31
N SER A 263 17.96 -6.96 -28.88
CA SER A 263 18.53 -8.00 -29.74
C SER A 263 18.59 -9.31 -28.99
N ILE A 264 18.49 -10.41 -29.73
CA ILE A 264 18.69 -11.78 -29.24
C ILE A 264 19.64 -12.44 -30.22
N ASN A 265 20.78 -12.93 -29.74
CA ASN A 265 21.74 -13.61 -30.61
C ASN A 265 21.43 -15.11 -30.72
N ASN A 266 22.17 -15.82 -31.58
CA ASN A 266 21.97 -17.26 -31.83
C ASN A 266 22.21 -18.18 -30.62
N ASN A 267 22.78 -17.64 -29.53
CA ASN A 267 23.07 -18.37 -28.30
C ASN A 267 22.04 -18.05 -27.18
N ASP A 268 20.90 -17.45 -27.52
CA ASP A 268 19.89 -16.97 -26.57
C ASP A 268 20.46 -16.01 -25.51
N ASN A 269 21.43 -15.17 -25.90
CA ASN A 269 21.82 -14.02 -25.09
C ASN A 269 20.90 -12.84 -25.42
N TYR A 270 20.44 -12.16 -24.38
CA TYR A 270 19.47 -11.08 -24.46
C TYR A 270 20.13 -9.72 -24.27
N TYR A 271 19.78 -8.77 -25.13
CA TYR A 271 20.36 -7.43 -25.18
C TYR A 271 19.29 -6.34 -25.24
N ILE A 272 19.43 -5.30 -24.42
CA ILE A 272 18.63 -4.07 -24.47
C ILE A 272 19.54 -2.92 -24.90
N ILE A 273 19.12 -2.16 -25.92
CA ILE A 273 19.93 -1.10 -26.54
C ILE A 273 19.28 0.26 -26.25
N THR A 274 20.05 1.13 -25.61
CA THR A 274 19.59 2.45 -25.14
C THR A 274 20.60 3.55 -25.43
N GLU A 275 20.19 4.79 -25.21
CA GLU A 275 21.09 5.95 -25.26
C GLU A 275 22.24 5.81 -24.26
N LEU A 276 23.44 6.15 -24.71
CA LEU A 276 24.64 6.08 -23.89
C LEU A 276 24.69 7.26 -22.91
N SER A 277 24.87 6.96 -21.62
CA SER A 277 25.12 7.97 -20.58
C SER A 277 26.60 8.36 -20.54
N GLN A 278 26.89 9.66 -20.51
CA GLN A 278 28.27 10.18 -20.47
C GLN A 278 28.86 10.27 -19.06
N HIS A 279 28.02 10.36 -18.02
CA HIS A 279 28.48 10.62 -16.64
C HIS A 279 28.02 9.55 -15.63
N GLY A 280 27.51 8.42 -16.12
CA GLY A 280 27.05 7.33 -15.26
C GLY A 280 25.74 7.67 -14.55
N SER A 281 25.57 7.13 -13.34
CA SER A 281 24.38 7.32 -12.54
C SER A 281 24.46 8.56 -11.64
N LEU A 282 23.30 9.06 -11.16
CA LEU A 282 23.23 10.10 -10.15
C LEU A 282 24.03 9.70 -8.90
N ARG A 283 24.00 8.42 -8.51
CA ARG A 283 24.82 7.90 -7.41
C ARG A 283 26.32 8.08 -7.64
N ASP A 284 26.80 7.82 -8.85
CA ASP A 284 28.22 7.98 -9.20
C ASP A 284 28.65 9.46 -9.09
N VAL A 285 27.80 10.37 -9.59
CA VAL A 285 28.02 11.82 -9.49
C VAL A 285 28.05 12.28 -8.03
N LEU A 286 27.02 11.93 -7.24
CA LEU A 286 26.89 12.30 -5.83
C LEU A 286 28.05 11.74 -4.97
N ARG A 287 28.58 10.56 -5.33
CA ARG A 287 29.76 9.98 -4.68
C ARG A 287 31.05 10.73 -5.03
N SER A 288 31.18 11.18 -6.27
CA SER A 288 32.41 11.80 -6.76
C SER A 288 32.59 13.26 -6.32
N ARG A 289 31.49 14.02 -6.12
CA ARG A 289 31.54 15.44 -5.81
C ARG A 289 30.28 15.95 -5.10
N LEU A 290 30.38 17.18 -4.60
CA LEU A 290 29.23 17.99 -4.22
C LEU A 290 28.50 18.52 -5.46
N LEU A 291 27.25 18.94 -5.25
CA LEU A 291 26.53 19.75 -6.23
C LEU A 291 27.24 21.10 -6.42
N LYS A 292 27.19 21.64 -7.64
CA LYS A 292 27.80 22.91 -8.03
C LYS A 292 27.14 24.06 -7.27
N ASP A 293 25.82 24.11 -7.29
CA ASP A 293 25.02 25.17 -6.72
C ASP A 293 23.54 24.78 -6.53
N GLU A 294 22.71 25.77 -6.23
CA GLU A 294 21.25 25.63 -6.12
C GLU A 294 20.57 25.33 -7.45
N ASN A 295 21.13 25.78 -8.58
CA ASN A 295 20.56 25.51 -9.89
C ASN A 295 20.69 24.02 -10.23
N GLU A 296 21.85 23.42 -9.94
CA GLU A 296 22.03 21.98 -10.14
C GLU A 296 21.09 21.16 -9.25
N LEU A 297 20.92 21.55 -7.97
CA LEU A 297 19.94 20.92 -7.06
C LEU A 297 18.54 20.91 -7.68
N LEU A 298 18.04 22.08 -8.10
CA LEU A 298 16.69 22.21 -8.64
C LEU A 298 16.53 21.52 -9.99
N LEU A 299 17.56 21.57 -10.84
CA LEU A 299 17.58 20.87 -12.13
C LEU A 299 17.39 19.37 -11.94
N ILE A 300 18.16 18.77 -11.02
CA ILE A 300 18.07 17.34 -10.72
C ILE A 300 16.67 17.01 -10.22
N CYS A 301 16.23 17.67 -9.14
CA CYS A 301 14.94 17.38 -8.51
C CYS A 301 13.77 17.53 -9.49
N LYS A 302 13.78 18.58 -10.34
CA LYS A 302 12.76 18.82 -11.37
C LYS A 302 12.72 17.71 -12.42
N GLN A 303 13.87 17.34 -12.99
CA GLN A 303 13.93 16.35 -14.06
C GLN A 303 13.52 14.95 -13.58
N ILE A 304 13.99 14.52 -12.41
CA ILE A 304 13.63 13.19 -11.89
C ILE A 304 12.16 13.13 -11.49
N SER A 305 11.60 14.23 -10.98
CA SER A 305 10.18 14.32 -10.64
C SER A 305 9.29 14.33 -11.88
N ASN A 306 9.68 15.06 -12.94
CA ASN A 306 8.97 15.05 -14.22
C ASN A 306 8.96 13.66 -14.84
N GLY A 307 10.09 12.94 -14.79
CA GLY A 307 10.18 11.56 -15.26
C GLY A 307 9.26 10.62 -14.47
N LEU A 308 9.21 10.74 -13.14
CA LEU A 308 8.35 9.88 -12.32
C LEU A 308 6.86 10.24 -12.47
N GLU A 309 6.52 11.55 -12.52
CA GLU A 309 5.17 12.02 -12.87
C GLU A 309 4.75 11.42 -14.22
N TYR A 310 5.64 11.47 -15.21
CA TYR A 310 5.38 10.89 -16.52
C TYR A 310 5.09 9.40 -16.42
N LEU A 311 5.81 8.59 -15.64
CA LEU A 311 5.50 7.15 -15.49
C LEU A 311 4.16 6.91 -14.80
N HIS A 312 3.84 7.70 -13.77
CA HIS A 312 2.66 7.50 -12.91
C HIS A 312 1.37 8.05 -13.50
N LYS A 313 1.45 8.97 -14.47
CA LYS A 313 0.29 9.65 -15.05
C LYS A 313 -0.46 8.75 -16.03
N ASP A 314 -1.78 8.67 -15.85
CA ASP A 314 -2.67 8.15 -16.89
C ASP A 314 -2.86 9.24 -17.96
N LYS A 315 -2.72 8.89 -19.24
CA LYS A 315 -3.03 9.84 -20.31
C LYS A 315 -4.52 9.69 -20.62
N GLU A 316 -5.32 10.59 -20.04
CA GLU A 316 -6.75 10.67 -20.30
C GLU A 316 -7.04 10.71 -21.81
N ASN A 317 -7.93 9.81 -22.23
CA ASN A 317 -8.66 9.72 -23.50
C ASN A 317 -8.42 8.51 -24.42
N GLU A 318 -7.42 7.65 -24.25
CA GLU A 318 -7.25 6.57 -25.26
C GLU A 318 -6.68 5.20 -24.79
N ASN A 319 -6.61 4.87 -23.49
CA ASN A 319 -6.04 3.57 -23.04
C ASN A 319 -4.65 3.23 -23.64
N ILE A 320 -3.92 4.23 -24.19
CA ILE A 320 -2.74 3.98 -25.03
C ILE A 320 -1.53 3.60 -24.18
N ARG A 321 -1.44 4.17 -22.97
CA ARG A 321 -0.29 3.95 -22.09
C ARG A 321 -0.76 3.78 -20.65
N PRO A 322 -0.61 2.59 -20.06
CA PRO A 322 -0.96 2.36 -18.66
C PRO A 322 -0.07 3.19 -17.74
N ARG A 323 -0.51 3.37 -16.49
CA ARG A 323 0.34 3.88 -15.41
C ARG A 323 1.41 2.83 -15.12
N ILE A 324 2.64 3.26 -14.84
CA ILE A 324 3.76 2.36 -14.63
C ILE A 324 4.33 2.61 -13.24
N ALA A 325 4.39 1.55 -12.42
CA ALA A 325 5.18 1.57 -11.20
C ALA A 325 6.60 1.06 -11.50
N HIS A 326 7.61 1.82 -11.10
CA HIS A 326 9.02 1.51 -11.37
C HIS A 326 9.53 0.36 -10.50
N ARG A 327 9.17 0.34 -9.21
CA ARG A 327 9.48 -0.67 -8.17
C ARG A 327 10.94 -0.83 -7.74
N ASP A 328 11.88 -0.30 -8.51
CA ASP A 328 13.29 -0.18 -8.09
C ASP A 328 13.83 1.25 -8.32
N PHE A 329 13.05 2.26 -7.94
CA PHE A 329 13.44 3.67 -8.11
C PHE A 329 14.56 4.04 -7.12
N LYS A 330 15.73 4.45 -7.61
CA LYS A 330 16.92 4.76 -6.80
C LYS A 330 17.94 5.58 -7.59
N SER A 331 18.94 6.16 -6.90
CA SER A 331 19.98 6.99 -7.53
C SER A 331 20.88 6.26 -8.54
N ASP A 332 21.02 4.93 -8.46
CA ASP A 332 21.69 4.12 -9.50
C ASP A 332 20.89 4.02 -10.81
N ASN A 333 19.56 4.16 -10.74
CA ASN A 333 18.64 4.00 -11.88
C ASN A 333 18.22 5.36 -12.48
N ILE A 334 19.00 6.41 -12.18
CA ILE A 334 18.89 7.75 -12.75
C ILE A 334 20.24 8.06 -13.38
N LEU A 335 20.26 8.34 -14.69
CA LEU A 335 21.49 8.57 -15.43
C LEU A 335 21.65 10.03 -15.82
N TYR A 336 22.88 10.52 -15.79
CA TYR A 336 23.26 11.77 -16.45
C TYR A 336 23.66 11.49 -17.90
N LEU A 337 22.76 11.72 -18.84
CA LEU A 337 23.08 11.63 -20.26
C LEU A 337 24.16 12.63 -20.65
N ASN A 338 24.08 13.84 -20.08
CA ASN A 338 25.08 14.90 -20.13
C ASN A 338 24.89 15.81 -18.90
N GLU A 339 25.70 16.86 -18.75
CA GLU A 339 25.68 17.75 -17.58
C GLU A 339 24.29 18.32 -17.22
N ASN A 340 23.39 18.47 -18.20
CA ASN A 340 22.10 19.13 -18.00
C ASN A 340 20.88 18.21 -18.25
N LYS A 341 21.08 16.90 -18.45
CA LYS A 341 19.99 15.98 -18.78
C LYS A 341 20.06 14.69 -17.96
N LEU A 342 19.07 14.51 -17.10
CA LEU A 342 18.84 13.32 -16.31
C LEU A 342 17.67 12.52 -16.86
N VAL A 343 17.82 11.20 -16.83
CA VAL A 343 16.80 10.25 -17.29
C VAL A 343 16.68 9.07 -16.34
N ILE A 344 15.45 8.59 -16.15
CA ILE A 344 15.17 7.34 -15.43
C ILE A 344 15.41 6.15 -16.36
N CYS A 345 16.02 5.09 -15.85
CA CYS A 345 16.31 3.85 -16.59
C CYS A 345 16.02 2.59 -15.75
N ASP A 346 16.20 1.43 -16.37
CA ASP A 346 16.07 0.08 -15.77
C ASP A 346 14.65 -0.28 -15.33
N PHE A 347 13.84 -0.70 -16.32
CA PHE A 347 12.44 -1.04 -16.13
C PHE A 347 12.20 -2.55 -15.94
N ALA A 348 13.25 -3.34 -15.68
CA ALA A 348 13.14 -4.79 -15.54
C ALA A 348 12.21 -5.26 -14.42
N MET A 349 12.04 -4.42 -13.40
CA MET A 349 11.14 -4.68 -12.25
C MET A 349 9.81 -3.94 -12.35
N SER A 350 9.63 -3.10 -13.37
CA SER A 350 8.45 -2.24 -13.50
C SER A 350 7.20 -3.02 -13.88
N ILE A 351 6.03 -2.51 -13.51
CA ILE A 351 4.74 -3.12 -13.88
C ILE A 351 3.80 -2.09 -14.46
N LYS A 352 2.98 -2.56 -15.40
CA LYS A 352 1.80 -1.84 -15.91
C LYS A 352 0.68 -1.99 -14.88
N LEU A 353 0.12 -0.87 -14.46
CA LEU A 353 -1.05 -0.83 -13.59
C LEU A 353 -2.29 -0.72 -14.46
N ASP A 354 -2.85 -1.88 -14.82
CA ASP A 354 -4.09 -1.96 -15.56
C ASP A 354 -5.30 -1.66 -14.67
N GLN A 355 -6.46 -1.38 -15.27
CA GLN A 355 -7.71 -1.09 -14.56
C GLN A 355 -8.24 -2.27 -13.72
N ASN A 356 -7.66 -3.47 -13.86
CA ASN A 356 -7.96 -4.62 -13.02
C ASN A 356 -6.86 -4.79 -11.97
N PRO A 357 -7.17 -4.67 -10.66
CA PRO A 357 -6.19 -4.86 -9.61
C PRO A 357 -5.74 -6.34 -9.60
N ILE A 358 -4.55 -6.59 -10.14
CA ILE A 358 -3.84 -7.84 -9.89
C ILE A 358 -3.34 -7.71 -8.46
N CYS A 359 -3.85 -8.52 -7.53
CA CYS A 359 -3.17 -8.77 -6.26
C CYS A 359 -1.99 -9.69 -6.57
N PRO A 360 -0.74 -9.21 -6.65
CA PRO A 360 0.38 -10.11 -6.89
C PRO A 360 0.70 -10.77 -5.54
N ASN A 361 0.39 -12.05 -5.37
CA ASN A 361 0.85 -12.83 -4.22
C ASN A 361 2.40 -12.88 -4.21
N GLU A 362 3.03 -12.82 -3.02
CA GLU A 362 4.44 -13.07 -2.65
C GLU A 362 5.58 -12.38 -3.45
N GLN A 363 5.36 -12.00 -4.71
CA GLN A 363 6.29 -11.31 -5.61
C GLN A 363 6.29 -9.78 -5.42
N GLN A 364 5.75 -9.27 -4.31
CA GLN A 364 5.68 -7.82 -4.07
C GLN A 364 7.02 -7.24 -3.65
N GLN A 365 7.78 -7.95 -2.79
CA GLN A 365 9.03 -7.49 -2.15
C GLN A 365 10.26 -7.54 -3.07
N ILE A 366 10.14 -7.00 -4.28
CA ILE A 366 11.26 -6.85 -5.22
C ILE A 366 11.80 -5.42 -5.19
N GLY A 367 13.04 -5.26 -5.62
CA GLY A 367 13.77 -3.99 -5.62
C GLY A 367 14.89 -3.97 -4.58
N THR A 368 15.47 -2.81 -4.37
CA THR A 368 16.61 -2.63 -3.45
C THR A 368 16.11 -2.33 -2.03
N PRO A 369 16.35 -3.19 -1.02
CA PRO A 369 15.73 -3.09 0.30
C PRO A 369 15.85 -1.71 0.98
N ARG A 370 16.97 -1.03 0.80
CA ARG A 370 17.21 0.32 1.34
C ARG A 370 16.20 1.37 0.88
N TYR A 371 15.65 1.22 -0.31
CA TYR A 371 14.71 2.17 -0.93
C TYR A 371 13.25 1.71 -0.79
N MET A 372 13.01 0.51 -0.26
CA MET A 372 11.66 -0.01 -0.08
C MET A 372 10.91 0.76 0.99
N SER A 373 9.64 1.05 0.72
CA SER A 373 8.73 1.66 1.70
C SER A 373 8.43 0.68 2.86
N PRO A 374 7.97 1.20 4.02
CA PRO A 374 7.65 0.35 5.18
C PRO A 374 6.69 -0.79 4.87
N GLU A 375 5.59 -0.52 4.18
CA GLU A 375 4.58 -1.51 3.80
C GLU A 375 5.11 -2.55 2.80
N LEU A 376 6.07 -2.17 1.95
CA LEU A 376 6.76 -3.08 1.03
C LEU A 376 7.70 -4.02 1.79
N LEU A 377 8.45 -3.49 2.76
CA LEU A 377 9.34 -4.28 3.63
C LEU A 377 8.59 -5.26 4.52
N VAL A 378 7.41 -4.90 5.01
CA VAL A 378 6.56 -5.79 5.82
C VAL A 378 5.76 -6.77 4.95
N GLY A 379 5.55 -6.45 3.67
CA GLY A 379 4.75 -7.28 2.75
C GLY A 379 3.24 -7.08 2.94
N THR A 380 2.82 -5.89 3.35
CA THR A 380 1.41 -5.54 3.63
C THR A 380 0.82 -4.65 2.55
N ILE A 381 1.38 -4.66 1.33
CA ILE A 381 0.86 -3.86 0.22
C ILE A 381 -0.52 -4.42 -0.17
N GLY A 382 -1.54 -3.59 0.05
CA GLY A 382 -2.91 -3.90 -0.37
C GLY A 382 -3.04 -4.00 -1.89
N CYS A 383 -4.16 -4.55 -2.37
CA CYS A 383 -4.43 -4.66 -3.82
C CYS A 383 -4.88 -3.34 -4.47
N GLU A 384 -4.59 -2.20 -3.84
CA GLU A 384 -4.92 -0.90 -4.39
C GLU A 384 -4.03 -0.61 -5.59
N THR A 385 -4.63 -0.08 -6.66
CA THR A 385 -3.93 0.21 -7.91
C THR A 385 -2.79 1.21 -7.73
N ASP A 386 -2.90 2.11 -6.74
CA ASP A 386 -1.93 3.18 -6.52
C ASP A 386 -0.87 2.84 -5.46
N ALA A 387 -0.97 1.70 -4.76
CA ALA A 387 -0.06 1.38 -3.65
C ALA A 387 1.41 1.30 -4.09
N LEU A 388 1.67 0.71 -5.27
CA LEU A 388 3.02 0.64 -5.84
C LEU A 388 3.53 2.01 -6.29
N LEU A 389 2.66 2.91 -6.75
CA LEU A 389 3.02 4.29 -7.07
C LEU A 389 3.47 5.04 -5.81
N LYS A 390 2.81 4.80 -4.66
CA LYS A 390 3.21 5.36 -3.36
C LYS A 390 4.54 4.78 -2.85
N CYS A 391 4.90 3.56 -3.23
CA CYS A 391 6.20 2.98 -2.95
C CYS A 391 7.32 3.69 -3.74
N ASP A 392 7.09 3.97 -5.03
CA ASP A 392 8.03 4.75 -5.85
C ASP A 392 8.22 6.17 -5.30
N VAL A 393 7.14 6.82 -4.82
CA VAL A 393 7.25 8.16 -4.21
C VAL A 393 8.06 8.12 -2.92
N TYR A 394 7.90 7.09 -2.09
CA TYR A 394 8.76 6.91 -0.92
C TYR A 394 10.24 6.84 -1.32
N ALA A 395 10.55 6.04 -2.33
CA ALA A 395 11.90 5.89 -2.85
C ALA A 395 12.44 7.21 -3.45
N LEU A 396 11.59 8.02 -4.10
CA LEU A 396 11.94 9.37 -4.53
C LEU A 396 12.33 10.27 -3.35
N GLY A 397 11.63 10.17 -2.22
CA GLY A 397 12.00 10.86 -0.98
C GLY A 397 13.41 10.47 -0.50
N ILE A 398 13.75 9.18 -0.55
CA ILE A 398 15.11 8.71 -0.24
C ILE A 398 16.14 9.32 -1.21
N VAL A 399 15.84 9.38 -2.51
CA VAL A 399 16.73 9.97 -3.52
C VAL A 399 16.90 11.48 -3.31
N PHE A 400 15.83 12.20 -2.96
CA PHE A 400 15.91 13.62 -2.60
C PHE A 400 16.85 13.84 -1.40
N TRP A 401 16.81 12.96 -0.40
CA TRP A 401 17.77 13.02 0.72
C TRP A 401 19.22 12.86 0.25
N GLU A 402 19.49 11.92 -0.68
CA GLU A 402 20.82 11.77 -1.26
C GLU A 402 21.28 13.03 -2.00
N ILE A 403 20.38 13.71 -2.70
CA ILE A 403 20.71 14.96 -3.42
C ILE A 403 21.02 16.08 -2.42
N LEU A 404 20.15 16.26 -1.41
CA LEU A 404 20.31 17.30 -0.39
C LEU A 404 21.57 17.09 0.45
N SER A 405 22.00 15.85 0.69
CA SER A 405 23.23 15.54 1.43
C SER A 405 24.52 15.89 0.71
N ARG A 406 24.44 16.18 -0.59
CA ARG A 406 25.57 16.64 -1.42
C ARG A 406 25.47 18.11 -1.78
N TYR A 407 24.53 18.85 -1.19
CA TYR A 407 24.42 20.28 -1.38
C TYR A 407 25.58 21.03 -0.68
N PRO A 408 26.27 21.97 -1.34
CA PRO A 408 27.43 22.65 -0.74
C PRO A 408 27.01 23.68 0.32
N TYR A 409 26.87 23.22 1.56
CA TYR A 409 26.55 24.06 2.71
C TYR A 409 27.78 24.74 3.31
N ASP A 410 28.00 26.00 2.92
CA ASP A 410 29.15 26.85 3.30
C ASP A 410 30.54 26.21 3.08
N LYS A 411 31.46 26.98 2.50
CA LYS A 411 32.76 26.46 1.98
C LYS A 411 33.71 25.87 3.03
N LYS A 412 33.33 25.78 4.31
CA LYS A 412 34.20 25.25 5.38
C LYS A 412 34.09 23.74 5.57
N ASP A 413 33.05 23.11 5.03
CA ASP A 413 32.76 21.69 5.26
C ASP A 413 33.16 20.82 4.05
N HIS A 414 34.43 20.93 3.65
CA HIS A 414 35.01 20.17 2.53
C HIS A 414 35.04 18.65 2.76
N ASP A 415 34.62 18.17 3.93
CA ASP A 415 34.62 16.76 4.32
C ASP A 415 33.25 16.08 4.20
N GLN A 416 32.24 16.73 3.60
CA GLN A 416 30.99 16.08 3.27
C GLN A 416 31.26 14.92 2.30
N LYS A 417 31.30 13.69 2.83
CA LYS A 417 31.41 12.44 2.06
C LYS A 417 30.01 11.95 1.71
N TYR A 418 29.88 11.33 0.54
CA TYR A 418 28.65 10.64 0.19
C TYR A 418 28.45 9.45 1.12
N GLU A 419 27.26 9.36 1.71
CA GLU A 419 26.80 8.26 2.54
C GLU A 419 25.57 7.64 1.88
N LEU A 420 25.41 6.33 2.01
CA LEU A 420 24.19 5.66 1.60
C LEU A 420 23.04 6.02 2.53
N PRO A 421 21.79 6.09 2.02
CA PRO A 421 20.63 6.25 2.89
C PRO A 421 20.64 5.21 3.99
N PHE A 422 20.45 5.57 5.26
CA PHE A 422 20.52 4.64 6.41
C PHE A 422 21.90 4.04 6.74
N GLU A 423 23.01 4.44 6.10
CA GLU A 423 24.34 3.87 6.35
C GLU A 423 24.76 4.00 7.81
N LYS A 424 24.63 5.22 8.38
CA LYS A 424 24.94 5.51 9.79
C LYS A 424 24.09 4.63 10.73
N GLN A 425 22.79 4.50 10.49
CA GLN A 425 21.89 3.74 11.35
C GLN A 425 22.14 2.23 11.32
N LEU A 426 22.47 1.68 10.15
CA LEU A 426 22.84 0.27 9.97
C LEU A 426 24.19 -0.03 10.63
N THR A 427 25.18 0.84 10.41
CA THR A 427 26.53 0.71 10.98
C THR A 427 26.48 0.76 12.50
N ALA A 428 25.73 1.71 13.08
CA ALA A 428 25.54 1.84 14.52
C ALA A 428 24.89 0.60 15.17
N ARG A 429 24.27 -0.28 14.37
CA ARG A 429 23.62 -1.52 14.81
C ARG A 429 24.39 -2.78 14.41
N ASN A 430 25.59 -2.65 13.86
CA ASN A 430 26.38 -3.75 13.32
C ASN A 430 25.65 -4.57 12.23
N LEU A 431 24.82 -3.91 11.42
CA LEU A 431 24.12 -4.50 10.27
C LEU A 431 24.88 -4.23 8.96
N ASN A 432 24.56 -4.96 7.89
CA ASN A 432 25.21 -4.77 6.59
C ASN A 432 24.85 -3.41 5.98
N SER A 433 25.72 -2.42 6.17
CA SER A 433 25.52 -1.06 5.69
C SER A 433 25.72 -0.90 4.19
N SER A 434 26.33 -1.85 3.49
CA SER A 434 26.55 -1.78 2.04
C SER A 434 25.37 -2.35 1.25
N ASN A 435 24.89 -3.54 1.64
CA ASN A 435 23.82 -4.26 0.97
C ASN A 435 22.86 -4.92 1.98
N PRO A 436 22.04 -4.12 2.68
CA PRO A 436 21.15 -4.61 3.72
C PRO A 436 20.05 -5.48 3.12
N GLN A 437 19.73 -6.55 3.83
CA GLN A 437 18.58 -7.41 3.54
C GLN A 437 17.29 -6.82 4.12
N ILE A 438 16.14 -7.34 3.70
CA ILE A 438 14.81 -6.87 4.14
C ILE A 438 14.70 -6.89 5.68
N ASN A 439 15.12 -7.96 6.33
CA ASN A 439 15.09 -8.09 7.80
C ASN A 439 15.97 -7.07 8.53
N GLU A 440 17.08 -6.63 7.93
CA GLU A 440 17.94 -5.59 8.49
C GLU A 440 17.27 -4.21 8.35
N MET A 441 16.64 -3.95 7.20
CA MET A 441 15.87 -2.72 7.00
C MET A 441 14.61 -2.66 7.88
N LEU A 442 13.94 -3.79 8.14
CA LEU A 442 12.84 -3.91 9.10
C LEU A 442 13.24 -3.42 10.50
N GLN A 443 14.47 -3.72 10.95
CA GLN A 443 14.98 -3.22 12.23
C GLN A 443 15.14 -1.71 12.26
N ILE A 444 15.42 -1.07 11.10
CA ILE A 444 15.55 0.39 10.99
C ILE A 444 14.18 1.06 10.93
N ILE A 445 13.26 0.57 10.10
CA ILE A 445 11.96 1.22 9.92
C ILE A 445 11.07 1.12 11.18
N ASN A 446 11.30 0.13 12.04
CA ASN A 446 10.59 -0.06 13.31
C ASN A 446 11.11 0.82 14.45
N LEU A 447 12.15 1.62 14.21
CA LEU A 447 12.63 2.60 15.19
C LEU A 447 11.64 3.76 15.35
N GLU A 448 11.75 4.47 16.46
CA GLU A 448 11.04 5.73 16.64
C GLU A 448 11.58 6.81 15.72
N LYS A 449 10.71 7.75 15.33
CA LYS A 449 11.13 8.95 14.60
C LYS A 449 12.12 9.75 15.48
N PRO A 450 13.20 10.31 14.91
CA PRO A 450 13.53 10.38 13.48
C PRO A 450 14.43 9.24 12.97
N LEU A 451 14.78 8.24 13.79
CA LEU A 451 15.80 7.23 13.46
C LEU A 451 15.35 6.22 12.38
N ASN A 452 14.05 6.14 12.12
CA ASN A 452 13.47 5.30 11.07
C ASN A 452 13.50 5.93 9.67
N ARG A 453 14.18 7.06 9.49
CA ARG A 453 14.47 7.71 8.20
C ARG A 453 15.95 8.05 8.11
N PRO A 454 16.52 8.25 6.90
CA PRO A 454 17.86 8.81 6.75
C PRO A 454 18.00 10.09 7.59
N LEU A 455 19.13 10.23 8.29
CA LEU A 455 19.30 11.31 9.25
C LEU A 455 19.35 12.66 8.53
N ILE A 456 18.53 13.61 8.97
CA ILE A 456 18.58 15.00 8.51
C ILE A 456 19.51 15.75 9.44
N GLU A 457 20.57 16.35 8.88
CA GLU A 457 21.51 17.15 9.65
C GLU A 457 20.85 18.44 10.14
N LEU A 458 21.16 18.87 11.38
CA LEU A 458 20.50 20.02 12.02
C LEU A 458 20.63 21.31 11.21
N TYR A 459 21.75 21.51 10.52
CA TYR A 459 21.99 22.70 9.70
C TYR A 459 21.11 22.75 8.43
N TRP A 460 20.53 21.63 7.98
CA TRP A 460 19.58 21.63 6.86
C TRP A 460 18.31 22.39 7.21
N LYS A 461 17.87 22.32 8.47
CA LYS A 461 16.65 22.97 8.96
C LYS A 461 16.83 24.47 9.23
N ASN A 462 18.08 24.94 9.31
CA ASN A 462 18.42 26.32 9.67
C ASN A 462 18.84 27.17 8.46
N THR A 463 18.64 26.68 7.23
CA THR A 463 18.97 27.43 6.01
C THR A 463 17.88 28.45 5.65
N ASN A 464 18.30 29.64 5.20
CA ASN A 464 17.39 30.68 4.70
C ASN A 464 17.01 30.48 3.22
N LYS A 465 17.52 29.42 2.56
CA LYS A 465 17.25 29.14 1.14
C LYS A 465 15.86 28.54 0.98
N LYS A 466 14.93 29.36 0.46
CA LYS A 466 13.52 28.97 0.26
C LYS A 466 13.37 27.72 -0.59
N SER A 467 14.09 27.64 -1.71
CA SER A 467 14.01 26.51 -2.63
C SER A 467 14.48 25.20 -1.95
N PHE A 468 15.58 25.27 -1.20
CA PHE A 468 16.10 24.16 -0.41
C PHE A 468 15.05 23.67 0.59
N ASN A 469 14.45 24.59 1.35
CA ASN A 469 13.43 24.26 2.34
C ASN A 469 12.18 23.63 1.70
N GLU A 470 11.81 24.04 0.48
CA GLU A 470 10.71 23.43 -0.27
C GLU A 470 11.05 22.00 -0.72
N VAL A 471 12.29 21.76 -1.19
CA VAL A 471 12.75 20.40 -1.52
C VAL A 471 12.79 19.52 -0.27
N LEU A 472 13.28 20.04 0.86
CA LEU A 472 13.33 19.35 2.15
C LEU A 472 11.92 18.96 2.64
N SER A 473 10.98 19.90 2.64
CA SER A 473 9.58 19.66 3.03
C SER A 473 8.89 18.66 2.10
N THR A 474 9.18 18.73 0.80
CA THR A 474 8.65 17.79 -0.20
C THR A 474 9.22 16.39 0.01
N MET A 475 10.52 16.26 0.26
CA MET A 475 11.18 15.02 0.64
C MET A 475 10.53 14.39 1.88
N GLU A 476 10.28 15.17 2.93
CA GLU A 476 9.65 14.67 4.16
C GLU A 476 8.22 14.15 3.94
N GLN A 477 7.46 14.76 3.02
CA GLN A 477 6.14 14.29 2.62
C GLN A 477 6.19 13.06 1.72
N CYS A 478 7.22 12.90 0.90
CA CYS A 478 7.40 11.73 0.03
C CYS A 478 7.61 10.45 0.86
N TRP A 479 8.39 10.51 1.94
CA TRP A 479 8.76 9.33 2.71
C TRP A 479 7.88 9.11 3.97
N ASP A 480 6.66 9.64 4.01
CA ASP A 480 5.77 9.47 5.15
C ASP A 480 5.56 7.97 5.48
N GLN A 481 5.37 7.66 6.76
CA GLN A 481 5.13 6.29 7.22
C GLN A 481 3.83 5.75 6.63
N THR A 482 2.81 6.58 6.56
CA THR A 482 1.48 6.24 6.06
C THR A 482 1.43 6.47 4.55
N PRO A 483 1.22 5.43 3.72
CA PRO A 483 1.22 5.56 2.25
C PRO A 483 0.23 6.61 1.74
N GLU A 484 -0.94 6.72 2.37
CA GLU A 484 -2.02 7.66 1.99
C GLU A 484 -1.63 9.11 2.26
N SER A 485 -0.73 9.36 3.22
CA SER A 485 -0.22 10.69 3.55
C SER A 485 0.89 11.15 2.60
N ARG A 486 1.45 10.24 1.79
CA ARG A 486 2.47 10.60 0.79
C ARG A 486 1.82 11.38 -0.35
N ILE A 487 2.47 12.46 -0.74
CA ILE A 487 2.11 13.22 -1.95
C ILE A 487 2.25 12.38 -3.22
N THR A 488 1.66 12.80 -4.33
CA THR A 488 1.79 12.09 -5.62
C THR A 488 3.01 12.58 -6.39
N ALA A 489 3.55 11.76 -7.30
CA ALA A 489 4.64 12.20 -8.18
C ALA A 489 4.28 13.47 -8.98
N ALA A 490 3.00 13.62 -9.38
CA ALA A 490 2.50 14.83 -10.02
C ALA A 490 2.59 16.07 -9.12
N LEU A 491 2.27 15.95 -7.82
CA LEU A 491 2.41 17.06 -6.88
C LEU A 491 3.88 17.39 -6.60
N VAL A 492 4.75 16.38 -6.51
CA VAL A 492 6.21 16.60 -6.38
C VAL A 492 6.73 17.38 -7.60
N ALA A 493 6.43 16.92 -8.81
CA ALA A 493 6.85 17.58 -10.05
C ALA A 493 6.29 18.99 -10.16
N LEU A 494 5.04 19.22 -9.75
CA LEU A 494 4.45 20.56 -9.70
C LEU A 494 5.24 21.50 -8.78
N ARG A 495 5.60 21.07 -7.57
CA ARG A 495 6.41 21.87 -6.63
C ARG A 495 7.79 22.17 -7.23
N MET A 496 8.47 21.17 -7.80
CA MET A 496 9.79 21.36 -8.39
C MET A 496 9.76 22.25 -9.64
N ARG A 497 8.62 22.34 -10.34
CA ARG A 497 8.44 23.27 -11.48
C ARG A 497 8.20 24.72 -11.05
N GLN A 498 7.77 24.96 -9.82
CA GLN A 498 7.49 26.29 -9.27
C GLN A 498 8.72 26.94 -8.62
N LEU A 499 9.74 26.14 -8.30
CA LEU A 499 11.08 26.57 -7.92
C LEU A 499 11.89 26.89 -9.18
#